data_AF-A0A528BGR6-F1
#
_entry.id   AF-A0A528BGR6-F1
#
_cell.length_a   1.000
_cell.length_b   1.000
_cell.length_c   1.000
_cell.angle_alpha   90.00
_cell.angle_beta   90.00
_cell.angle_gamma   90.00
#
_symmetry.space_group_name_H-M   'P 1'
#
loop_
_entity.id
_entity.type
_entity.pdbx_description
1 polymer ?
#
loop_
_entity_poly.entity_id
_entity_poly.type
_entity_poly.pdbx_seq_one_letter_code
_entity_poly.pdbx_strand_id
1 'polypeptide(L)' 'MQALPVAIYTVDEQGRITFFNEAAAELWGHRPVVGRDLWCGSWKLRHLDGRDMAHGECPMAVALREGRDVSWDQA' A
#
# COMPACT_ATOMS: atom_id res chain seq x y z
N MET A 1 2.16 -17.38 2.94
CA MET A 1 1.83 -16.06 2.36
C MET A 1 1.04 -16.17 1.06
N GLN A 2 1.48 -16.96 0.07
CA GLN A 2 0.80 -17.04 -1.23
C GLN A 2 -0.67 -17.51 -1.16
N ALA A 3 -0.98 -18.53 -0.35
CA ALA A 3 -2.30 -19.17 -0.29
C ALA A 3 -3.25 -18.59 0.78
N LEU A 4 -2.90 -17.45 1.39
CA LEU A 4 -3.78 -16.82 2.38
C LEU A 4 -4.96 -16.16 1.67
N PRO A 5 -6.19 -16.28 2.18
CA PRO A 5 -7.39 -15.70 1.58
C PRO A 5 -7.50 -14.18 1.81
N VAL A 6 -6.42 -13.53 2.24
CA VAL A 6 -6.36 -12.10 2.55
C VAL A 6 -5.29 -11.48 1.65
N ALA A 7 -5.57 -10.29 1.12
CA ALA A 7 -4.62 -9.52 0.33
C ALA A 7 -3.39 -9.13 1.18
N ILE A 8 -2.21 -9.55 0.76
CA ILE A 8 -0.94 -9.27 1.43
C ILE A 8 0.06 -8.79 0.40
N TYR A 9 0.79 -7.74 0.77
CA TYR A 9 1.95 -7.26 0.03
C TYR A 9 2.99 -6.73 1.02
N THR A 10 4.23 -6.60 0.56
CA THR A 10 5.33 -6.01 1.32
C THR A 10 6.05 -4.97 0.48
N VAL A 11 6.76 -4.06 1.14
CA VAL A 11 7.56 -3.01 0.51
C VAL A 11 8.99 -2.99 1.07
N ASP A 12 9.94 -2.46 0.31
CA ASP A 12 11.27 -2.11 0.81
C ASP A 12 11.25 -0.79 1.62
N GLU A 13 12.40 -0.41 2.17
CA GLU A 13 12.55 0.83 2.96
C GLU A 13 12.33 2.12 2.15
N GLN A 14 12.39 2.05 0.81
CA GLN A 14 12.03 3.16 -0.08
C GLN A 14 10.57 3.08 -0.56
N GLY A 15 9.80 2.10 -0.07
CA GLY A 15 8.39 1.91 -0.39
C GLY A 15 8.13 1.12 -1.66
N ARG A 16 9.13 0.52 -2.33
CA ARG A 16 8.88 -0.29 -3.53
C ARG A 16 8.28 -1.62 -3.16
N ILE A 17 7.22 -2.03 -3.85
CA ILE A 17 6.58 -3.33 -3.63
C ILE A 17 7.60 -4.45 -3.91
N THR A 18 7.85 -5.29 -2.91
CA THR A 18 8.79 -6.43 -2.99
C THR A 18 8.08 -7.77 -3.13
N PHE A 19 6.82 -7.85 -2.71
CA PHE A 19 5.99 -9.04 -2.82
C PHE A 19 4.52 -8.63 -2.80
N PHE A 20 3.67 -9.40 -3.49
CA PHE A 20 2.22 -9.42 -3.29
C PHE A 20 1.69 -10.82 -3.58
N ASN A 21 0.59 -11.21 -2.94
CA ASN A 21 -0.11 -12.46 -3.24
C ASN A 21 -1.25 -12.28 -4.25
N GLU A 22 -1.83 -13.37 -4.72
CA GLU A 22 -2.92 -13.35 -5.71
C GLU A 22 -4.15 -12.60 -5.20
N ALA A 23 -4.51 -12.76 -3.92
CA ALA A 23 -5.61 -12.01 -3.31
C ALA A 23 -5.40 -10.49 -3.37
N ALA A 24 -4.16 -10.00 -3.27
CA ALA A 24 -3.87 -8.57 -3.43
C ALA A 24 -4.00 -8.11 -4.88
N ALA A 25 -3.54 -8.90 -5.85
CA ALA A 25 -3.71 -8.60 -7.27
C ALA A 25 -5.19 -8.54 -7.67
N GLU A 26 -5.99 -9.48 -7.17
CA GLU A 26 -7.44 -9.50 -7.36
C GLU A 26 -8.11 -8.28 -6.73
N LEU A 27 -7.77 -7.96 -5.47
CA LEU A 27 -8.30 -6.79 -4.77
C LEU A 27 -8.01 -5.48 -5.52
N TRP A 28 -6.79 -5.33 -6.03
CA TRP A 28 -6.39 -4.13 -6.75
C TRP A 28 -6.84 -4.11 -8.22
N GLY A 29 -7.33 -5.23 -8.74
CA GLY A 29 -7.72 -5.38 -10.15
C GLY A 29 -6.54 -5.25 -11.13
N HIS A 30 -5.30 -5.24 -10.65
CA HIS A 30 -4.09 -5.17 -11.47
C HIS A 30 -2.89 -5.73 -10.71
N ARG A 31 -1.80 -5.98 -11.44
CA ARG A 31 -0.53 -6.50 -10.90
C ARG A 31 0.54 -5.41 -10.94
N PRO A 32 1.06 -4.95 -9.78
CA PRO A 32 2.16 -3.99 -9.76
C PRO A 32 3.47 -4.65 -10.23
N VAL A 33 4.39 -3.82 -10.71
CA VAL A 33 5.75 -4.22 -11.04
C VAL A 33 6.61 -4.17 -9.78
N VAL A 34 6.99 -5.36 -9.32
CA VAL A 34 7.87 -5.56 -8.17
C VAL A 34 9.20 -4.81 -8.38
N GLY A 35 9.67 -4.14 -7.33
CA GLY A 35 10.89 -3.33 -7.35
C GLY A 35 10.76 -2.00 -8.08
N ARG A 36 9.56 -1.61 -8.51
CA ARG A 36 9.31 -0.32 -9.18
C ARG A 36 8.13 0.44 -8.59
N ASP A 37 6.97 -0.20 -8.50
CA ASP A 37 5.75 0.48 -8.07
C ASP A 37 5.78 0.69 -6.55
N LEU A 38 5.26 1.83 -6.10
CA LEU A 38 5.46 2.35 -4.75
C LEU A 38 4.23 2.24 -3.86
N TRP A 39 4.50 2.06 -2.57
CA TRP A 39 3.63 2.13 -1.40
C TRP A 39 2.49 1.11 -1.34
N CYS A 40 1.62 1.04 -2.34
CA CYS A 40 0.53 0.07 -2.43
C CYS A 40 -0.03 -0.02 -3.85
N GLY A 41 -0.82 -1.06 -4.15
CA GLY A 41 -1.53 -1.19 -5.42
C GLY A 41 -2.92 -0.51 -5.46
N SER A 42 -3.25 0.36 -4.51
CA SER A 42 -4.52 1.10 -4.59
C SER A 42 -4.48 2.12 -5.74
N TRP A 43 -5.53 2.19 -6.56
CA TRP A 43 -5.58 3.14 -7.68
C TRP A 43 -5.89 4.57 -7.23
N LYS A 44 -6.93 4.76 -6.40
CA LYS A 44 -7.31 6.05 -5.84
C LYS A 44 -7.47 5.92 -4.33
N LEU A 45 -6.84 6.83 -3.61
CA LEU A 45 -6.91 6.90 -2.15
C LEU A 45 -7.73 8.12 -1.73
N ARG A 46 -8.43 7.99 -0.62
CA ARG A 46 -9.22 9.06 -0.03
C ARG A 46 -9.04 9.08 1.47
N HIS A 47 -9.05 10.28 2.04
CA HIS A 47 -9.19 10.47 3.48
C HIS A 47 -10.61 10.11 3.93
N LEU A 48 -10.80 9.91 5.24
CA LEU A 48 -12.10 9.62 5.83
C LEU A 48 -13.15 10.72 5.59
N ASP A 49 -12.71 11.96 5.39
CA ASP A 49 -13.58 13.09 5.03
C ASP A 49 -13.95 13.15 3.54
N GLY A 50 -13.45 12.20 2.73
CA GLY A 50 -13.74 12.05 1.31
C GLY A 50 -12.83 12.85 0.38
N ARG A 51 -11.89 13.66 0.88
CA ARG A 51 -10.88 14.33 0.03
C ARG A 51 -9.94 13.30 -0.61
N ASP A 52 -9.46 13.60 -1.81
CA ASP A 52 -8.44 12.80 -2.48
C ASP A 52 -7.13 12.84 -1.69
N MET A 53 -6.49 11.69 -1.56
CA MET A 53 -5.20 11.53 -0.89
C MET A 53 -4.13 11.23 -1.93
N ALA A 54 -3.00 11.95 -1.89
CA ALA A 54 -1.87 11.61 -2.74
C ALA A 54 -1.21 10.32 -2.25
N HIS A 55 -0.68 9.50 -3.15
CA HIS A 55 -0.02 8.25 -2.74
C HIS A 55 1.16 8.45 -1.78
N GLY A 56 1.88 9.57 -1.86
CA GLY A 56 2.95 9.90 -0.90
C GLY A 56 2.45 10.31 0.50
N GLU A 57 1.13 10.45 0.68
CA GLU A 57 0.45 10.73 1.94
C GLU A 57 -0.25 9.49 2.49
N CYS A 58 -0.22 8.36 1.77
CA CYS A 58 -0.83 7.14 2.26
C CYS A 58 -0.14 6.64 3.53
N PRO A 59 -0.85 5.89 4.39
CA PRO A 59 -0.29 5.44 5.68
C PRO A 59 1.05 4.70 5.54
N MET A 60 1.22 3.94 4.45
CA MET A 60 2.49 3.25 4.16
C MET A 60 3.63 4.22 3.86
N ALA A 61 3.37 5.26 3.07
CA ALA A 61 4.35 6.30 2.78
C ALA A 61 4.73 7.11 4.03
N VAL A 62 3.75 7.44 4.87
CA VAL A 62 3.96 8.16 6.14
C VAL A 62 4.78 7.31 7.10
N ALA A 63 4.42 6.04 7.29
CA ALA A 63 5.12 5.13 8.21
C ALA A 63 6.61 4.97 7.84
N LEU A 64 6.91 4.80 6.55
CA LEU A 64 8.29 4.70 6.06
C LEU A 64 9.07 6.00 6.19
N ARG A 65 8.44 7.14 5.86
CA ARG A 65 9.09 8.46 5.96
C ARG A 65 9.41 8.84 7.39
N GLU A 66 8.52 8.53 8.33
CA GLU A 66 8.64 8.94 9.72
C GLU A 66 9.29 7.88 10.62
N GLY A 67 9.45 6.64 10.12
CA GLY A 67 10.07 5.55 10.88
C GLY A 67 9.27 5.16 12.12
N ARG A 68 7.94 5.31 12.08
CA ARG A 68 7.03 5.02 13.20
C ARG A 68 5.73 4.38 12.73
N ASP A 69 5.03 3.76 13.67
CA ASP A 69 3.67 3.27 13.44
C ASP A 69 2.71 4.42 13.15
N VAL A 70 1.80 4.19 12.21
CA VAL A 70 0.73 5.11 11.81
C VAL A 70 -0.61 4.47 12.17
N SER A 71 -1.41 5.19 12.95
CA SER A 71 -2.75 4.77 13.35
C SER A 71 -3.81 5.25 12.35
N TRP A 72 -4.94 4.54 12.34
CA TRP A 72 -6.04 4.75 11.40
C TRP A 72 -6.70 6.13 11.49
N ASP A 73 -6.58 6.84 12.61
CA ASP A 73 -7.10 8.21 12.78
C ASP A 73 -6.25 9.27 12.08
N GLN A 74 -5.03 8.91 11.65
CA GLN A 74 -4.11 9.78 10.92
C GLN A 74 -4.09 9.49 9.39
N ALA A 75 -4.94 8.57 8.94
CA ALA A 75 -5.07 8.12 7.54
C ALA A 75 -6.29 8.77 6.84
#